data_AF-A0A7C6XAH2-F1
#
_entry.id   AF-A0A7C6XAH2-F1
#
_cell.length_a   1.000
_cell.length_b   1.000
_cell.length_c   1.000
_cell.angle_alpha   90.00
_cell.angle_beta   90.00
_cell.angle_gamma   90.00
#
_symmetry.space_group_name_H-M   'P 1'
#
loop_
_entity.id
_entity.type
_entity.pdbx_description
1 polymer ?
#
loop_
_entity_poly.entity_id
_entity_poly.type
_entity_poly.pdbx_seq_one_letter_code
_entity_poly.pdbx_strand_id
1 'polypeptide(L)'
;MAKRLFLCLGAAAALVWLTCAALRPYLLDREEVAAIRRLSAEVAAVEAQNDALRRRIAVLKTPKGIEVEARRLGWVQPGEILIQTSEEPPPPPASDPETADKPPLGAVQAAREGGFLRQTLERLSRALRHERPVESRPGKP
;
A
#
# COMPACT_ATOMS: atom_id res chain seq x y z
N MET A 1 8.28 66.50 -11.09
CA MET A 1 9.10 65.28 -10.95
C MET A 1 8.29 64.02 -10.62
N ALA A 2 7.22 64.10 -9.81
CA ALA A 2 6.40 62.94 -9.42
C ALA A 2 5.86 62.07 -10.59
N LYS A 3 5.41 62.68 -11.69
CA LYS A 3 4.87 61.94 -12.85
C LYS A 3 5.88 60.98 -13.49
N ARG A 4 7.18 61.32 -13.51
CA ARG A 4 8.23 60.44 -14.06
C ARG A 4 8.50 59.24 -13.15
N LEU A 5 8.44 59.43 -11.83
CA LEU A 5 8.55 58.34 -10.86
C LEU A 5 7.40 57.34 -10.98
N PHE A 6 6.16 57.82 -11.12
CA PHE A 6 5.02 56.92 -11.35
C PHE A 6 5.12 56.14 -12.65
N LEU A 7 5.64 56.76 -13.73
CA LEU A 7 5.84 56.09 -15.01
C LEU A 7 6.90 54.98 -14.93
N CYS A 8 8.02 55.24 -14.25
CA CYS A 8 9.06 54.24 -14.01
C CYS A 8 8.56 53.09 -13.12
N LEU A 9 7.80 53.38 -12.07
CA LEU A 9 7.20 52.36 -11.21
C LEU A 9 6.21 51.47 -11.96
N GLY A 10 5.35 52.07 -12.80
CA GLY A 10 4.43 51.33 -13.66
C GLY A 10 5.15 50.42 -14.66
N ALA A 11 6.20 50.94 -15.30
CA ALA A 11 7.02 50.16 -16.23
C ALA A 11 7.74 48.99 -15.54
N ALA A 12 8.31 49.22 -14.34
CA ALA A 12 8.95 48.17 -13.56
C ALA A 12 7.94 47.09 -13.13
N ALA A 13 6.75 47.49 -12.66
CA ALA A 13 5.69 46.55 -12.29
C ALA A 13 5.21 45.73 -13.49
N ALA A 14 5.06 46.36 -14.66
CA ALA A 14 4.70 45.66 -15.90
C ALA A 14 5.78 44.65 -16.33
N LEU A 15 7.06 45.00 -16.18
CA LEU A 15 8.17 44.10 -16.51
C LEU A 15 8.19 42.88 -15.59
N VAL A 16 8.03 43.10 -14.28
CA VAL A 16 7.95 42.00 -13.29
C VAL A 16 6.74 41.10 -13.58
N TRP A 17 5.57 41.70 -13.83
CA TRP A 17 4.37 40.94 -14.19
C TRP A 17 4.57 40.10 -15.45
N LEU A 18 5.17 40.67 -16.50
CA LEU A 18 5.48 39.97 -17.75
C LEU A 18 6.43 38.78 -17.52
N THR A 19 7.50 38.98 -16.73
CA THR A 19 8.42 37.89 -16.40
C THR A 19 7.75 36.77 -15.60
N CYS A 20 6.96 37.11 -14.57
CA CYS A 20 6.21 36.11 -13.82
C CYS A 20 5.18 35.37 -14.67
N ALA A 21 4.48 36.08 -15.57
CA ALA A 21 3.50 35.48 -16.48
C ALA A 21 4.17 34.53 -17.47
N ALA A 22 5.35 34.88 -17.99
CA ALA A 22 6.11 34.06 -18.93
C ALA A 22 6.77 32.84 -18.27
N LEU A 23 7.20 32.95 -17.00
CA LEU A 23 7.87 31.84 -16.28
C LEU A 23 6.89 30.81 -15.72
N ARG A 24 5.66 31.21 -15.35
CA ARG A 24 4.62 30.31 -14.83
C ARG A 24 4.36 29.07 -15.68
N PRO A 25 4.08 29.17 -17.00
CA PRO A 25 3.79 27.98 -17.81
C PRO A 25 4.96 27.00 -17.84
N TYR A 26 6.20 27.50 -17.84
CA TYR A 26 7.38 26.64 -17.85
C TYR A 26 7.54 25.82 -16.55
N LEU A 27 7.13 26.39 -15.41
CA LEU A 27 7.16 25.69 -14.13
C LEU A 27 6.02 24.66 -14.02
N LEU A 28 4.81 25.02 -14.48
CA LEU A 28 3.65 24.13 -14.51
C LEU A 28 3.90 22.89 -15.39
N ASP A 29 4.46 23.08 -16.59
CA ASP A 29 4.78 21.97 -17.49
C ASP A 29 5.72 20.94 -16.84
N ARG A 30 6.66 21.37 -15.99
CA ARG A 30 7.59 20.45 -15.33
C ARG A 30 6.92 19.59 -14.27
N GLU A 31 6.02 20.17 -13.49
CA GLU A 31 5.27 19.44 -12.47
C GLU A 31 4.31 18.45 -13.12
N GLU A 32 3.63 18.86 -14.19
CA GLU A 32 2.73 17.99 -14.95
C GLU A 32 3.49 16.83 -15.60
N VAL A 33 4.63 17.09 -16.24
CA VAL A 33 5.47 16.04 -16.82
C VAL A 33 5.99 15.08 -15.74
N ALA A 34 6.36 15.59 -14.56
CA ALA A 34 6.79 14.74 -13.45
C ALA A 34 5.63 13.88 -12.91
N ALA A 35 4.42 14.44 -12.80
CA ALA A 35 3.23 13.71 -12.40
C ALA A 35 2.87 12.62 -13.40
N ILE A 36 2.84 12.95 -14.70
CA ILE A 36 2.59 11.98 -15.78
C ILE A 36 3.61 10.84 -15.75
N ARG A 37 4.90 11.16 -15.58
CA ARG A 37 5.95 10.15 -15.47
C ARG A 37 5.72 9.23 -14.27
N ARG A 38 5.40 9.76 -13.09
CA ARG A 38 5.11 8.97 -11.89
C ARG A 38 3.92 8.03 -12.11
N LEU A 39 2.80 8.57 -12.59
CA LEU A 39 1.61 7.77 -12.88
C LEU A 39 1.90 6.69 -13.92
N SER A 40 2.62 7.01 -14.99
CA SER A 40 3.00 6.03 -16.02
C SER A 40 3.88 4.91 -15.46
N ALA A 41 4.78 5.23 -14.53
CA ALA A 41 5.63 4.24 -13.87
C ALA A 41 4.80 3.34 -12.93
N GLU A 42 3.82 3.90 -12.21
CA GLU A 42 2.90 3.13 -11.38
C GLU A 42 2.04 2.18 -12.22
N VAL A 43 1.48 2.66 -13.34
CA VAL A 43 0.72 1.83 -14.28
C VAL A 43 1.58 0.69 -14.80
N ALA A 44 2.79 0.97 -15.28
CA ALA A 44 3.71 -0.06 -15.78
C ALA A 44 4.07 -1.09 -14.70
N ALA A 45 4.25 -0.66 -13.45
CA ALA A 45 4.53 -1.55 -12.33
C ALA A 45 3.34 -2.47 -12.02
N VAL A 46 2.11 -1.94 -12.04
CA VAL A 46 0.89 -2.71 -11.81
C VAL A 46 0.63 -3.70 -12.95
N GLU A 47 0.85 -3.30 -14.20
CA GLU A 47 0.74 -4.18 -15.36
C GLU A 47 1.73 -5.34 -15.28
N ALA A 48 3.00 -5.05 -14.95
CA ALA A 48 4.01 -6.08 -14.75
C ALA A 48 3.63 -7.09 -13.64
N GLN A 49 3.06 -6.60 -12.55
CA GLN A 49 2.53 -7.47 -11.47
C GLN A 49 1.35 -8.31 -11.96
N ASN A 50 0.43 -7.72 -12.72
CA ASN A 50 -0.72 -8.42 -13.29
C ASN A 50 -0.27 -9.56 -14.21
N ASP A 51 0.70 -9.30 -15.08
CA ASP A 51 1.26 -10.30 -16.00
C ASP A 51 2.01 -11.41 -15.27
N ALA A 52 2.72 -11.09 -14.19
CA ALA A 52 3.34 -12.09 -13.33
C ALA A 52 2.30 -12.99 -12.66
N LEU A 53 1.21 -12.40 -12.14
CA LEU A 53 0.11 -13.14 -11.53
C LEU A 53 -0.62 -14.01 -12.55
N ARG A 54 -0.90 -13.49 -13.74
CA ARG A 54 -1.51 -14.25 -14.85
C ARG A 54 -0.67 -15.47 -15.20
N ARG A 55 0.65 -15.32 -15.31
CA ARG A 55 1.57 -16.44 -15.56
C ARG A 55 1.52 -17.47 -14.43
N ARG A 56 1.50 -17.05 -13.16
CA ARG A 56 1.36 -17.97 -12.02
C ARG A 56 0.03 -18.72 -12.07
N ILE A 57 -1.08 -18.03 -12.30
CA ILE A 57 -2.41 -18.63 -12.42
C ILE A 57 -2.42 -19.65 -13.57
N ALA A 58 -1.82 -19.33 -14.72
CA ALA A 58 -1.74 -20.26 -15.84
C ALA A 58 -1.00 -21.55 -15.46
N VAL A 59 0.13 -21.45 -14.75
CA VAL A 59 0.88 -22.62 -14.25
C VAL A 59 0.05 -23.42 -13.24
N LEU A 60 -0.57 -22.75 -12.27
CA LEU A 60 -1.36 -23.38 -11.22
C LEU A 60 -2.63 -24.07 -11.72
N LYS A 61 -3.18 -23.63 -12.86
CA LYS A 61 -4.33 -24.28 -13.51
C LYS A 61 -3.97 -25.59 -14.21
N THR A 62 -2.69 -25.86 -14.44
CA THR A 62 -2.28 -27.13 -15.05
C THR A 62 -2.39 -28.27 -14.04
N PRO A 63 -2.68 -29.52 -14.47
CA PRO A 63 -2.75 -30.67 -13.55
C PRO A 63 -1.49 -30.84 -12.69
N LYS A 64 -0.32 -30.62 -13.29
CA LYS A 64 0.97 -30.67 -12.60
C LYS A 64 1.15 -29.53 -11.60
N GLY A 65 0.66 -28.33 -11.91
CA GLY A 65 0.66 -27.20 -10.98
C GLY A 65 -0.23 -27.44 -9.77
N ILE A 66 -1.41 -28.02 -9.98
CA ILE A 66 -2.34 -28.42 -8.91
C ILE A 66 -1.68 -29.45 -8.00
N GLU A 67 -1.06 -30.48 -8.57
CA GLU A 67 -0.37 -31.52 -7.80
C GLU A 67 0.75 -30.96 -6.92
N VAL A 68 1.57 -30.05 -7.47
CA VAL A 68 2.67 -29.42 -6.72
C VAL A 68 2.17 -28.59 -5.54
N GLU A 69 1.14 -27.76 -5.74
CA GLU A 69 0.57 -26.98 -4.62
C GLU A 69 -0.20 -27.86 -3.64
N ALA A 70 -0.90 -28.90 -4.10
CA ALA A 70 -1.56 -29.88 -3.23
C ALA A 70 -0.54 -30.56 -2.31
N ARG A 71 0.60 -31.01 -2.85
CA ARG A 71 1.69 -31.60 -2.05
C ARG A 71 2.31 -30.61 -1.07
N ARG A 72 2.50 -29.34 -1.45
CA ARG A 72 2.97 -28.28 -0.53
C ARG A 72 2.02 -28.07 0.64
N LEU A 73 0.73 -28.19 0.39
CA LEU A 73 -0.31 -28.10 1.41
C LEU A 73 -0.50 -29.41 2.20
N GLY A 74 0.32 -30.45 1.95
CA GLY A 74 0.29 -31.72 2.68
C GLY A 74 -0.75 -32.72 2.18
N TRP A 75 -1.40 -32.45 1.04
CA TRP A 75 -2.32 -33.39 0.42
C TRP A 75 -1.54 -34.44 -0.38
N VAL A 76 -1.98 -35.69 -0.29
CA VAL A 76 -1.39 -36.85 -0.99
C VAL A 76 -2.44 -37.53 -1.86
N GLN A 77 -1.99 -38.26 -2.89
CA GLN A 77 -2.91 -39.03 -3.72
C GLN A 77 -3.47 -40.24 -2.94
N PRO A 78 -4.67 -40.74 -3.31
CA PRO A 78 -5.22 -41.94 -2.71
C PRO A 78 -4.25 -43.13 -2.90
N GLY A 79 -3.80 -43.71 -1.79
CA GLY A 79 -2.84 -44.82 -1.79
C GLY A 79 -1.36 -44.43 -1.59
N GLU A 80 -1.03 -43.14 -1.56
CA GLU A 80 0.29 -42.66 -1.12
C GLU A 80 0.32 -42.54 0.41
N ILE A 81 1.45 -42.93 1.04
CA ILE A 81 1.66 -42.82 2.49
C ILE A 81 2.53 -41.60 2.76
N LEU A 82 2.00 -40.62 3.49
CA LEU A 82 2.77 -39.46 3.94
C LEU A 82 3.68 -39.87 5.10
N ILE A 83 5.00 -39.91 4.86
CA ILE A 83 5.99 -40.16 5.90
C ILE A 83 6.45 -38.81 6.44
N GLN A 84 5.95 -38.42 7.61
CA GLN A 84 6.51 -37.30 8.36
C GLN A 84 7.64 -37.82 9.24
N THR A 85 8.88 -37.52 8.88
CA THR A 85 10.01 -37.66 9.81
C THR A 85 9.91 -36.52 10.82
N SER A 86 9.23 -36.78 11.94
CA SER A 86 9.40 -35.98 13.15
C SER A 86 10.83 -36.16 13.62
N GLU A 87 11.70 -35.23 13.27
CA GLU A 87 12.98 -35.09 13.97
C GLU A 87 12.62 -34.72 15.40
N GLU A 88 12.88 -35.63 16.33
CA GLU A 88 12.70 -35.37 17.76
C GLU A 88 13.53 -34.11 18.07
N PRO A 89 12.90 -33.04 18.59
CA PRO A 89 13.61 -31.79 18.79
C PRO A 89 14.86 -32.08 19.64
N PRO A 90 16.04 -31.53 19.26
CA PRO A 90 17.25 -31.74 20.04
C PRO A 90 16.94 -31.45 21.51
N PRO A 91 17.42 -32.28 22.45
CA PRO A 91 17.12 -32.12 23.87
C PRO A 91 17.34 -30.65 24.23
N PRO A 92 16.38 -30.01 24.93
CA PRO A 92 16.50 -28.59 25.22
C PRO A 92 17.89 -28.34 25.82
N PRO A 93 18.64 -27.33 25.32
CA PRO A 93 19.91 -26.98 25.94
C PRO A 93 19.65 -26.82 27.43
N ALA A 94 20.48 -27.46 28.26
CA ALA A 94 20.36 -27.44 29.71
C ALA A 94 19.97 -26.02 30.13
N SER A 95 18.84 -25.91 30.82
CA SER A 95 18.21 -24.64 31.15
C SER A 95 19.19 -23.76 31.91
N ASP A 96 19.92 -22.91 31.20
CA ASP A 96 20.57 -21.78 31.83
C ASP A 96 19.44 -20.94 32.44
N PRO A 97 19.52 -20.56 33.73
CA PRO A 97 18.44 -19.84 34.43
C PRO A 97 18.15 -18.43 33.86
N GLU A 98 18.74 -18.07 32.71
CA GLU A 98 18.69 -16.76 32.08
C GLU A 98 17.54 -16.59 31.06
N THR A 99 16.70 -17.62 30.84
CA THR A 99 15.56 -17.54 29.89
C THR A 99 14.20 -17.35 30.58
N ALA A 100 14.17 -17.13 31.90
CA ALA A 100 12.92 -16.92 32.64
C ALA A 100 12.30 -15.52 32.45
N ASP A 101 13.02 -14.57 31.85
CA ASP A 101 12.62 -13.14 31.85
C ASP A 101 12.25 -12.58 30.46
N LYS A 102 12.25 -13.40 29.40
CA LYS A 102 11.80 -12.96 28.07
C LYS A 102 10.38 -13.46 27.81
N PRO A 103 9.39 -12.56 27.63
CA PRO A 103 8.04 -12.97 27.28
C PRO A 103 8.07 -13.76 25.96
N PRO A 104 7.21 -14.79 25.81
CA PRO A 104 7.23 -15.66 24.65
C PRO A 104 7.11 -14.82 23.37
N LEU A 105 7.97 -15.10 22.39
CA LEU A 105 8.03 -14.37 21.11
C LEU A 105 6.65 -14.23 20.42
N GLY A 106 5.73 -15.16 20.68
CA GLY A 106 4.34 -15.10 20.20
C GLY A 106 3.44 -14.07 20.87
N ALA A 107 3.69 -13.67 22.13
CA ALA A 107 2.87 -12.69 22.84
C ALA A 107 3.08 -11.26 22.29
N VAL A 108 4.29 -10.96 21.83
CA VAL A 108 4.62 -9.65 21.22
C VAL A 108 4.05 -9.55 19.80
N GLN A 109 4.01 -10.66 19.05
CA GLN A 109 3.38 -10.71 17.72
C GLN A 109 1.85 -10.64 17.79
N ALA A 110 1.21 -11.39 18.70
CA ALA A 110 -0.24 -11.34 18.90
C ALA A 110 -0.72 -9.95 19.35
N ALA A 111 0.06 -9.24 20.17
CA ALA A 111 -0.24 -7.86 20.57
C ALA A 111 -0.11 -6.86 19.41
N ARG A 112 0.85 -7.06 18.49
CA ARG A 112 1.02 -6.23 17.29
C ARG A 112 -0.12 -6.41 16.28
N GLU A 113 -0.54 -7.65 16.04
CA GLU A 113 -1.62 -7.96 15.09
C GLU A 113 -3.00 -7.52 15.60
N GLY A 114 -3.27 -7.71 16.89
CA GLY A 114 -4.53 -7.28 17.51
C GLY A 114 -4.69 -5.75 17.56
N GLY A 115 -3.59 -5.01 17.74
CA GLY A 115 -3.59 -3.55 17.72
C GLY A 115 -3.86 -2.97 16.32
N PHE A 116 -3.25 -3.58 15.30
CA PHE A 116 -3.44 -3.17 13.91
C PHE A 116 -4.90 -3.37 13.45
N LEU A 117 -5.48 -4.54 13.70
CA LEU A 117 -6.85 -4.87 13.31
C LEU A 117 -7.89 -3.96 14.00
N ARG A 118 -7.70 -3.66 15.30
CA ARG A 118 -8.53 -2.69 16.01
C ARG A 118 -8.43 -1.29 15.42
N GLN A 119 -7.22 -0.84 15.09
CA GLN A 119 -7.00 0.49 14.53
C GLN A 119 -7.59 0.63 13.12
N THR A 120 -7.51 -0.41 12.29
CA THR A 120 -8.15 -0.43 10.96
C THR A 120 -9.67 -0.45 11.07
N LEU A 121 -10.24 -1.24 11.98
CA LEU A 121 -11.68 -1.26 12.20
C LEU A 121 -12.21 0.07 12.73
N GLU A 122 -11.49 0.72 13.66
CA GLU A 122 -11.82 2.06 14.14
C GLU A 122 -11.81 3.10 13.01
N ARG A 123 -10.79 3.10 12.15
CA ARG A 123 -10.70 4.01 11.00
C ARG A 123 -11.84 3.80 10.01
N LEU A 124 -12.16 2.55 9.67
CA LEU A 124 -13.29 2.22 8.80
C LEU A 124 -14.62 2.62 9.42
N SER A 125 -14.81 2.37 10.73
CA SER A 125 -16.03 2.77 11.44
C SER A 125 -16.24 4.28 11.50
N ARG A 126 -15.14 5.06 11.56
CA ARG A 126 -15.17 6.53 11.58
C ARG A 126 -15.46 7.09 10.19
N ALA A 127 -14.90 6.50 9.14
CA ALA A 127 -15.22 6.85 7.76
C ALA A 127 -16.71 6.63 7.45
N LEU A 128 -17.24 5.47 7.84
CA LEU A 128 -18.66 5.13 7.65
C LEU A 128 -19.63 5.97 8.51
N ARG A 129 -19.16 6.53 9.63
CA ARG A 129 -19.96 7.45 10.46
C ARG A 129 -20.06 8.86 9.87
N HIS A 130 -19.07 9.29 9.09
CA HIS A 130 -19.12 10.58 8.40
C HIS A 130 -19.90 10.53 7.08
N GLU A 131 -20.13 9.34 6.52
CA GLU A 131 -20.90 9.16 5.27
C GLU A 131 -22.38 8.79 5.48
N ARG A 132 -22.99 9.06 6.63
CA ARG A 132 -24.46 9.12 6.68
C ARG A 132 -24.91 10.55 6.37
N PRO A 133 -25.22 10.90 5.10
CA PRO A 133 -26.09 12.04 4.87
C PRO A 133 -27.38 11.76 5.64
N VAL A 134 -27.75 12.71 6.48
CA VAL A 134 -29.08 12.78 7.08
C VAL A 134 -30.05 12.85 5.92
N GLU A 135 -30.63 11.71 5.55
CA GLU A 135 -31.73 11.64 4.61
C GLU A 135 -32.95 12.21 5.32
N SER A 136 -33.02 13.54 5.32
CA SER A 136 -34.19 14.30 5.71
C SER A 136 -35.30 13.94 4.74
N ARG A 137 -36.16 12.99 5.13
CA ARG A 137 -37.45 12.76 4.48
C ARG A 137 -38.21 14.09 4.42
N PRO A 138 -38.51 14.65 3.24
CA PRO A 138 -39.57 15.63 3.16
C PRO A 138 -40.89 14.87 3.29
N GLY A 139 -41.54 15.02 4.44
CA GLY A 139 -42.96 14.73 4.54
C GLY A 139 -43.72 15.65 3.61
N LYS A 140 -44.61 15.07 2.81
CA LYS A 140 -45.80 15.74 2.26
C LYS A 140 -46.69 14.72 1.53
N PRO A 141 -47.96 15.03 1.30
CA PRO A 141 -48.83 15.99 2.00
C PRO A 141 -49.87 15.31 2.90
#